data_AF-A0A961Z6Z8-F1
#
_entry.id   AF-A0A961Z6Z8-F1
#
_cell.length_a   1.000
_cell.length_b   1.000
_cell.length_c   1.000
_cell.angle_alpha   90.00
_cell.angle_beta   90.00
_cell.angle_gamma   90.00
#
_symmetry.space_group_name_H-M   'P 1'
#
loop_
_entity.id
_entity.type
_entity.pdbx_description
1 polymer ?
#
loop_
_entity_poly.entity_id
_entity_poly.type
_entity_poly.pdbx_seq_one_letter_code
_entity_poly.pdbx_strand_id
1 'polypeptide(L)'
;MALAPLTAATKPIKSVGLFDAAGGQTFEQWQKNAQPGDAMPSIAPAQINDSMADMVTKITKADSPLMQAAKTEGLKIANRRGLLNSSIAAGATQRSMLDAALPIASQDATTAANKNAAARAFEYGTAMQDLQIASTERLAAAQRDLDLLMQKNAIAAADRQQVRDIASREGMAAADRALQEKLALKSMGLEEKMQANAITANEKQQVRDIASREGLAAAERNLQTKIQQQEIKYQSTQRELDRSLQSKLASWNLSSSDRNAAAQMLVNMEQLYASNYQSIMANTALSAKQRSAQLASAKALRDRQLNMVEQMYDVDLNWGQSIGSSGGGSTTGGSTKTPTVTTPAATTRAPTTTSTSAAQQAAIKAKQDKAKTAAKTAAPATLPKIGTLGNYLDPTYSGMTR
;
A
#
# COMPACT_ATOMS: atom_id res chain seq x y z
N MET A 1 -33.33 -26.24 15.57
CA MET A 1 -34.29 -26.92 16.46
C MET A 1 -34.57 -26.00 17.63
N ALA A 2 -35.67 -25.24 17.56
CA ALA A 2 -36.10 -24.37 18.64
C ALA A 2 -36.89 -25.21 19.66
N LEU A 3 -36.47 -25.19 20.93
CA LEU A 3 -37.21 -25.81 22.01
C LEU A 3 -38.47 -24.99 22.30
N ALA A 4 -39.61 -25.67 22.30
CA ALA A 4 -40.90 -25.10 22.68
C ALA A 4 -40.93 -24.75 24.18
N PRO A 5 -41.58 -23.65 24.59
CA PRO A 5 -41.84 -23.37 25.99
C PRO A 5 -42.92 -24.32 26.52
N LEU A 6 -42.64 -25.01 27.63
CA LEU A 6 -43.63 -25.77 28.38
C LEU A 6 -44.74 -24.83 28.88
N THR A 7 -45.90 -24.90 28.25
CA THR A 7 -47.14 -24.33 28.78
C THR A 7 -47.58 -25.17 29.98
N ALA A 8 -47.22 -24.74 31.19
CA ALA A 8 -47.85 -25.22 32.40
C ALA A 8 -49.30 -24.73 32.43
N ALA A 9 -50.20 -25.53 31.85
CA ALA A 9 -51.63 -25.41 32.08
C ALA A 9 -51.93 -25.88 33.51
N THR A 10 -51.56 -25.07 34.49
CA THR A 10 -51.99 -25.24 35.88
C THR A 10 -53.46 -24.88 35.91
N LYS A 11 -54.33 -25.88 35.74
CA LYS A 11 -55.76 -25.72 36.05
C LYS A 11 -55.83 -25.16 37.47
N PRO A 12 -56.49 -24.02 37.71
CA PRO A 12 -56.68 -23.54 39.07
C PRO A 12 -57.48 -24.62 39.79
N ILE A 13 -56.87 -25.21 40.81
CA ILE A 13 -57.59 -26.08 41.75
C ILE A 13 -58.56 -25.12 42.45
N LYS A 14 -59.79 -25.06 41.95
CA LYS A 14 -60.90 -24.46 42.68
C LYS A 14 -61.21 -25.38 43.87
N SER A 15 -60.41 -25.28 44.92
CA SER A 15 -60.82 -25.79 46.23
C SER A 15 -61.93 -24.87 46.73
N VAL A 16 -63.16 -25.25 46.40
CA VAL A 16 -64.35 -24.68 47.00
C VAL A 16 -64.27 -25.07 48.48
N GLY A 17 -63.86 -24.16 49.36
CA GLY A 17 -63.98 -24.37 50.80
C GLY A 17 -62.96 -23.77 51.75
N LEU A 18 -61.91 -23.05 51.31
CA LEU A 18 -60.91 -22.51 52.26
C LEU A 18 -60.82 -20.97 52.35
N PHE A 19 -61.49 -20.22 51.48
CA PHE A 19 -61.34 -18.75 51.41
C PHE A 19 -62.67 -17.97 51.30
N ASP A 20 -63.82 -18.62 51.45
CA ASP A 20 -65.12 -17.95 51.35
C ASP A 20 -65.76 -17.73 52.73
N ALA A 21 -65.25 -16.71 53.43
CA ALA A 21 -65.99 -16.05 54.49
C ALA A 21 -66.38 -14.65 53.98
N ALA A 22 -67.60 -14.55 53.44
CA ALA A 22 -68.33 -13.30 53.16
C ALA A 22 -67.48 -12.17 52.55
N GLY A 23 -67.02 -12.36 51.31
CA GLY A 23 -66.37 -11.31 50.50
C GLY A 23 -64.92 -11.61 50.04
N GLY A 24 -64.49 -12.87 50.07
CA GLY A 24 -63.10 -13.27 49.86
C GLY A 24 -62.52 -12.98 48.47
N GLN A 25 -61.45 -12.18 48.42
CA GLN A 25 -60.52 -12.18 47.29
C GLN A 25 -59.79 -13.53 47.23
N THR A 26 -59.55 -14.05 46.04
CA THR A 26 -58.75 -15.28 45.89
C THR A 26 -57.30 -15.03 46.29
N PHE A 27 -56.56 -16.07 46.68
CA PHE A 27 -55.12 -15.97 47.00
C PHE A 27 -54.32 -15.31 45.87
N GLU A 28 -54.66 -15.60 44.61
CA GLU A 28 -54.07 -14.96 43.42
C GLU A 28 -54.37 -13.45 43.32
N GLN A 29 -55.54 -12.99 43.79
CA GLN A 29 -55.89 -11.57 43.82
C GLN A 29 -55.15 -10.82 44.92
N TRP A 30 -54.96 -11.42 46.10
CA TRP A 30 -54.16 -10.82 47.17
C TRP A 30 -52.68 -10.71 46.76
N GLN A 31 -52.10 -11.75 46.17
CA GLN A 31 -50.68 -11.76 45.79
C GLN A 31 -50.31 -10.70 44.74
N LYS A 32 -51.27 -10.29 43.89
CA LYS A 32 -51.09 -9.20 42.92
C LYS A 32 -51.22 -7.80 43.54
N ASN A 33 -51.92 -7.68 44.66
CA ASN A 33 -52.28 -6.39 45.25
C ASN A 33 -51.53 -6.09 46.56
N ALA A 34 -50.85 -7.07 47.16
CA ALA A 34 -50.13 -6.92 48.42
C ALA A 34 -48.83 -6.10 48.25
N GLN A 35 -48.68 -5.05 49.05
CA GLN A 35 -47.43 -4.30 49.18
C GLN A 35 -46.46 -5.06 50.10
N PRO A 36 -45.13 -4.91 49.95
CA PRO A 36 -44.17 -5.52 50.85
C PRO A 36 -44.36 -4.97 52.28
N GLY A 37 -44.97 -5.77 53.17
CA GLY A 37 -45.30 -5.40 54.55
C GLY A 37 -46.75 -5.71 54.94
N ASP A 38 -47.63 -5.99 53.97
CA ASP A 38 -49.01 -6.36 54.26
C ASP A 38 -49.09 -7.78 54.86
N ALA A 39 -49.64 -7.88 56.07
CA ALA A 39 -49.89 -9.17 56.71
C ALA A 39 -50.91 -9.97 55.90
N MET A 40 -50.64 -11.27 55.68
CA MET A 40 -51.60 -12.16 55.04
C MET A 40 -52.95 -12.11 55.77
N PRO A 41 -54.08 -12.05 55.05
CA PRO A 41 -55.39 -12.16 55.68
C PRO A 41 -55.47 -13.52 56.39
N SER A 42 -55.87 -13.50 57.67
CA SER A 42 -56.00 -14.71 58.47
C SER A 42 -56.96 -15.68 57.79
N ILE A 43 -56.47 -16.90 57.52
CA ILE A 43 -57.24 -18.03 56.94
C ILE A 43 -58.09 -18.72 58.03
N ALA A 44 -58.15 -18.14 59.23
CA ALA A 44 -58.91 -18.72 60.33
C ALA A 44 -60.39 -18.87 59.90
N PRO A 45 -60.98 -20.09 60.02
CA PRO A 45 -62.44 -20.17 60.03
C PRO A 45 -62.92 -19.20 61.11
N ALA A 46 -63.97 -18.43 60.82
CA ALA A 46 -64.52 -17.46 61.77
C ALA A 46 -64.54 -18.07 63.18
N GLN A 47 -63.78 -17.47 64.11
CA GLN A 47 -63.54 -18.07 65.41
C GLN A 47 -64.88 -18.47 66.02
N ILE A 48 -65.00 -19.73 66.44
CA ILE A 48 -66.23 -20.19 67.06
C ILE A 48 -66.36 -19.38 68.34
N ASN A 49 -67.44 -18.62 68.48
CA ASN A 49 -67.68 -17.80 69.65
C ASN A 49 -67.57 -18.69 70.91
N ASP A 50 -66.62 -18.40 71.79
CA ASP A 50 -66.31 -19.16 73.00
C ASP A 50 -66.93 -18.50 74.25
N SER A 51 -67.71 -17.43 74.07
CA SER A 51 -68.42 -16.76 75.14
C SER A 51 -69.63 -17.56 75.63
N MET A 52 -69.65 -17.82 76.94
CA MET A 52 -70.79 -18.39 77.65
C MET A 52 -72.07 -17.59 77.41
N ALA A 53 -71.98 -16.27 77.45
CA ALA A 53 -73.13 -15.38 77.32
C ALA A 53 -73.79 -15.51 75.94
N ASP A 54 -72.98 -15.67 74.90
CA ASP A 54 -73.47 -15.84 73.53
C ASP A 54 -74.02 -17.25 73.30
N MET A 55 -73.44 -18.28 73.94
CA MET A 55 -73.97 -19.64 73.91
C MET A 55 -75.30 -19.76 74.65
N VAL A 56 -75.43 -19.16 75.84
CA VAL A 56 -76.71 -19.09 76.57
C VAL A 56 -77.74 -18.33 75.74
N THR A 57 -77.36 -17.20 75.14
CA THR A 57 -78.25 -16.44 74.25
C THR A 57 -78.68 -17.27 73.04
N LYS A 58 -77.77 -18.06 72.44
CA LYS A 58 -78.09 -18.95 71.33
C LYS A 58 -79.05 -20.08 71.73
N ILE A 59 -78.88 -20.66 72.91
CA ILE A 59 -79.73 -21.76 73.42
C ILE A 59 -81.11 -21.24 73.85
N THR A 60 -81.19 -20.02 74.37
CA THR A 60 -82.42 -19.40 74.91
C THR A 60 -83.18 -18.52 73.92
N LYS A 61 -82.65 -18.32 72.69
CA LYS A 61 -83.36 -17.66 71.59
C LYS A 61 -84.74 -18.32 71.38
N ALA A 62 -85.77 -17.50 71.14
CA ALA A 62 -87.17 -17.91 71.08
C ALA A 62 -87.46 -19.09 70.13
N ASP A 63 -86.63 -19.26 69.10
CA ASP A 63 -86.76 -20.30 68.08
C ASP A 63 -85.90 -21.55 68.32
N SER A 64 -85.18 -21.61 69.45
CA SER A 64 -84.37 -22.77 69.81
C SER A 64 -85.27 -24.00 70.00
N PRO A 65 -84.90 -25.19 69.48
CA PRO A 65 -85.63 -26.43 69.71
C PRO A 65 -85.88 -26.71 71.20
N LEU A 66 -84.94 -26.32 72.07
CA LEU A 66 -85.08 -26.45 73.52
C LEU A 66 -86.19 -25.52 74.07
N MET A 67 -86.24 -24.28 73.59
CA MET A 67 -87.27 -23.31 73.96
C MET A 67 -88.65 -23.74 73.47
N GLN A 68 -88.75 -24.29 72.26
CA GLN A 68 -90.00 -24.81 71.70
C GLN A 68 -90.50 -26.03 72.49
N ALA A 69 -89.60 -26.95 72.85
CA ALA A 69 -89.93 -28.10 73.68
C ALA A 69 -90.41 -27.67 75.07
N ALA A 70 -89.66 -26.81 75.76
CA ALA A 70 -90.02 -26.38 77.10
C ALA A 70 -91.23 -25.41 77.13
N LYS A 71 -91.49 -24.65 76.05
CA LYS A 71 -92.77 -23.92 75.87
C LYS A 71 -93.93 -24.89 75.70
N THR A 72 -93.76 -25.95 74.92
CA THR A 72 -94.77 -26.98 74.72
C THR A 72 -95.08 -27.73 76.01
N GLU A 73 -94.06 -28.10 76.80
CA GLU A 73 -94.26 -28.71 78.11
C GLU A 73 -94.88 -27.76 79.12
N GLY A 74 -94.41 -26.50 79.15
CA GLY A 74 -95.00 -25.45 79.97
C GLY A 74 -96.48 -25.26 79.71
N LEU A 75 -96.89 -25.23 78.43
CA LEU A 75 -98.30 -25.17 78.04
C LEU A 75 -99.08 -26.42 78.45
N LYS A 76 -98.51 -27.63 78.33
CA LYS A 76 -99.16 -28.87 78.80
C LYS A 76 -99.39 -28.86 80.32
N ILE A 77 -98.41 -28.38 81.09
CA ILE A 77 -98.51 -28.30 82.55
C ILE A 77 -99.47 -27.19 82.97
N ALA A 78 -99.42 -26.02 82.32
CA ALA A 78 -100.34 -24.91 82.57
C ALA A 78 -101.79 -25.28 82.24
N ASN A 79 -102.02 -26.00 81.15
CA ASN A 79 -103.32 -26.57 80.79
C ASN A 79 -103.86 -27.50 81.88
N ARG A 80 -103.02 -28.44 82.37
CA ARG A 80 -103.41 -29.37 83.45
C ARG A 80 -103.76 -28.66 84.76
N ARG A 81 -103.22 -27.47 84.99
CA ARG A 81 -103.46 -26.68 86.20
C ARG A 81 -104.52 -25.58 86.01
N GLY A 82 -105.09 -25.43 84.83
CA GLY A 82 -106.02 -24.33 84.52
C GLY A 82 -105.37 -22.94 84.51
N LEU A 83 -104.04 -22.88 84.43
CA LEU A 83 -103.22 -21.66 84.52
C LEU A 83 -102.69 -21.20 83.14
N LEU A 84 -103.42 -21.54 82.07
CA LEU A 84 -103.03 -21.30 80.67
C LEU A 84 -102.72 -19.82 80.36
N ASN A 85 -103.28 -18.89 81.15
CA ASN A 85 -103.09 -17.45 80.99
C ASN A 85 -102.25 -16.80 82.11
N SER A 86 -101.57 -17.58 82.94
CA SER A 86 -100.80 -17.06 84.06
C SER A 86 -99.37 -16.73 83.62
N SER A 87 -98.96 -15.47 83.77
CA SER A 87 -97.56 -15.00 83.61
C SER A 87 -96.55 -15.79 84.46
N ILE A 88 -97.02 -16.44 85.53
CA ILE A 88 -96.27 -17.37 86.38
C ILE A 88 -95.77 -18.59 85.59
N ALA A 89 -96.57 -19.14 84.67
CA ALA A 89 -96.17 -20.28 83.86
C ALA A 89 -95.06 -19.90 82.87
N ALA A 90 -95.12 -18.71 82.29
CA ALA A 90 -94.07 -18.20 81.40
C ALA A 90 -92.75 -17.95 82.16
N GLY A 91 -92.79 -17.26 83.30
CA GLY A 91 -91.59 -16.98 84.11
C GLY A 91 -90.91 -18.23 84.67
N ALA A 92 -91.69 -19.24 85.08
CA ALA A 92 -91.15 -20.51 85.58
C ALA A 92 -90.46 -21.32 84.46
N THR A 93 -91.00 -21.34 83.24
CA THR A 93 -90.37 -22.02 82.10
C THR A 93 -89.05 -21.35 81.71
N GLN A 94 -89.01 -20.02 81.62
CA GLN A 94 -87.78 -19.28 81.29
C GLN A 94 -86.67 -19.52 82.30
N ARG A 95 -87.01 -19.54 83.61
CA ARG A 95 -86.02 -19.83 84.66
C ARG A 95 -85.49 -21.26 84.58
N SER A 96 -86.38 -22.25 84.39
CA SER A 96 -85.97 -23.64 84.20
C SER A 96 -85.14 -23.85 82.93
N MET A 97 -85.41 -23.09 81.86
CA MET A 97 -84.63 -23.13 80.63
C MET A 97 -83.25 -22.50 80.83
N LEU A 98 -83.14 -21.38 81.55
CA LEU A 98 -81.84 -20.79 81.90
C LEU A 98 -81.00 -21.73 82.76
N ASP A 99 -81.59 -22.35 83.77
CA ASP A 99 -80.91 -23.31 84.64
C ASP A 99 -80.45 -24.55 83.86
N ALA A 100 -81.21 -25.00 82.85
CA ALA A 100 -80.81 -26.08 81.96
C ALA A 100 -79.81 -25.66 80.86
N ALA A 101 -79.85 -24.40 80.41
CA ALA A 101 -79.00 -23.87 79.35
C ALA A 101 -77.58 -23.53 79.82
N LEU A 102 -77.41 -23.10 81.07
CA LEU A 102 -76.10 -22.76 81.64
C LEU A 102 -75.07 -23.90 81.57
N PRO A 103 -75.36 -25.15 81.99
CA PRO A 103 -74.38 -26.23 81.91
C PRO A 103 -74.04 -26.61 80.46
N ILE A 104 -75.03 -26.58 79.54
CA ILE A 104 -74.82 -26.87 78.12
C ILE A 104 -73.93 -25.80 77.48
N ALA A 105 -74.24 -24.52 77.73
CA ALA A 105 -73.41 -23.40 77.29
C ALA A 105 -71.98 -23.51 77.82
N SER A 106 -71.80 -24.01 79.06
CA SER A 106 -70.48 -24.20 79.65
C SER A 106 -69.62 -25.25 78.97
N GLN A 107 -70.25 -26.33 78.53
CA GLN A 107 -69.60 -27.39 77.79
C GLN A 107 -69.27 -26.96 76.35
N ASP A 108 -70.19 -26.25 75.70
CA ASP A 108 -70.02 -25.75 74.33
C ASP A 108 -68.94 -24.68 74.23
N ALA A 109 -68.92 -23.71 75.17
CA ALA A 109 -67.88 -22.68 75.24
C ALA A 109 -66.49 -23.28 75.44
N THR A 110 -66.37 -24.29 76.32
CA THR A 110 -65.09 -25.00 76.53
C THR A 110 -64.66 -25.75 75.27
N THR A 111 -65.62 -26.38 74.57
CA THR A 111 -65.36 -27.07 73.31
C THR A 111 -64.94 -26.09 72.21
N ALA A 112 -65.56 -24.90 72.14
CA ALA A 112 -65.21 -23.84 71.21
C ALA A 112 -63.81 -23.28 71.48
N ALA A 113 -63.49 -22.96 72.74
CA ALA A 113 -62.16 -22.51 73.16
C ALA A 113 -61.07 -23.52 72.80
N ASN A 114 -61.30 -24.81 73.05
CA ASN A 114 -60.36 -25.88 72.70
C ASN A 114 -60.16 -26.00 71.17
N LYS A 115 -61.23 -25.85 70.38
CA LYS A 115 -61.13 -25.84 68.91
C LYS A 115 -60.36 -24.62 68.39
N ASN A 116 -60.60 -23.43 68.96
CA ASN A 116 -59.89 -22.22 68.60
C ASN A 116 -58.39 -22.31 68.95
N ALA A 117 -58.07 -22.85 70.13
CA ALA A 117 -56.69 -23.09 70.54
C ALA A 117 -55.97 -24.09 69.62
N ALA A 118 -56.64 -25.19 69.24
CA ALA A 118 -56.10 -26.18 68.30
C ALA A 118 -55.88 -25.60 66.89
N ALA A 119 -56.83 -24.79 66.40
CA ALA A 119 -56.71 -24.12 65.11
C ALA A 119 -55.51 -23.15 65.08
N ARG A 120 -55.34 -22.33 66.12
CA ARG A 120 -54.19 -21.42 66.24
C ARG A 120 -52.87 -22.19 66.37
N ALA A 121 -52.84 -23.29 67.12
CA ALA A 121 -51.63 -24.11 67.24
C ALA A 121 -51.20 -24.71 65.88
N PHE A 122 -52.17 -25.14 65.06
CA PHE A 122 -51.90 -25.61 63.71
C PHE A 122 -51.39 -24.49 62.78
N GLU A 123 -51.97 -23.30 62.88
CA GLU A 123 -51.54 -22.11 62.12
C GLU A 123 -50.10 -21.70 62.47
N TYR A 124 -49.76 -21.63 63.75
CA TYR A 124 -48.37 -21.35 64.15
C TYR A 124 -47.40 -22.44 63.71
N GLY A 125 -47.82 -23.71 63.73
CA GLY A 125 -47.01 -24.83 63.25
C GLY A 125 -46.72 -24.74 61.75
N THR A 126 -47.75 -24.46 60.94
CA THR A 126 -47.62 -24.31 59.48
C THR A 126 -46.82 -23.06 59.10
N ALA A 127 -47.08 -21.92 59.73
CA ALA A 127 -46.34 -20.69 59.49
C ALA A 127 -44.84 -20.81 59.83
N MET A 128 -44.49 -21.52 60.91
CA MET A 128 -43.10 -21.82 61.24
C MET A 128 -42.44 -22.74 60.21
N GLN A 129 -43.16 -23.76 59.74
CA GLN A 129 -42.65 -24.67 58.71
C GLN A 129 -42.40 -23.92 57.38
N ASP A 130 -43.33 -23.06 56.97
CA ASP A 130 -43.19 -22.26 55.75
C ASP A 130 -42.01 -21.29 55.84
N LEU A 131 -41.83 -20.64 57.00
CA LEU A 131 -40.67 -19.78 57.24
C LEU A 131 -39.35 -20.56 57.14
N GLN A 132 -39.31 -21.78 57.69
CA GLN A 132 -38.12 -22.63 57.63
C GLN A 132 -37.81 -23.06 56.18
N ILE A 133 -38.82 -23.46 55.42
CA ILE A 133 -38.68 -23.82 54.00
C ILE A 133 -38.18 -22.61 53.21
N ALA A 134 -38.81 -21.45 53.37
CA ALA A 134 -38.42 -20.21 52.69
C ALA A 134 -36.97 -19.82 53.02
N SER A 135 -36.51 -20.01 54.25
CA SER A 135 -35.12 -19.74 54.64
C SER A 135 -34.12 -20.66 53.93
N THR A 136 -34.45 -21.95 53.81
CA THR A 136 -33.59 -22.96 53.20
C THR A 136 -33.55 -22.78 51.69
N GLU A 137 -34.68 -22.46 51.07
CA GLU A 137 -34.76 -22.13 49.65
C GLU A 137 -33.94 -20.90 49.29
N ARG A 138 -33.98 -19.85 50.11
CA ARG A 138 -33.15 -18.64 49.90
C ARG A 138 -31.66 -18.97 49.96
N LEU A 139 -31.24 -19.80 50.92
CA LEU A 139 -29.84 -20.21 51.04
C LEU A 139 -29.41 -21.09 49.85
N ALA A 140 -30.26 -22.03 49.43
CA ALA A 140 -30.01 -22.86 48.25
C ALA A 140 -30.00 -22.05 46.94
N ALA A 141 -30.81 -20.98 46.84
CA ALA A 141 -30.77 -20.07 45.70
C ALA A 141 -29.48 -19.24 45.69
N ALA A 142 -29.05 -18.71 46.84
CA ALA A 142 -27.79 -17.98 46.96
C ALA A 142 -26.57 -18.83 46.61
N GLN A 143 -26.57 -20.12 47.01
CA GLN A 143 -25.50 -21.06 46.63
C GLN A 143 -25.45 -21.29 45.12
N ARG A 144 -26.61 -21.48 44.46
CA ARG A 144 -26.68 -21.63 43.00
C ARG A 144 -26.19 -20.38 42.27
N ASP A 145 -26.52 -19.19 42.79
CA ASP A 145 -26.09 -17.93 42.19
C ASP A 145 -24.57 -17.75 42.30
N LEU A 146 -23.98 -18.13 43.43
CA LEU A 146 -22.52 -18.13 43.61
C LEU A 146 -21.83 -19.08 42.63
N ASP A 147 -22.36 -20.29 42.44
CA ASP A 147 -21.81 -21.28 41.51
C ASP A 147 -21.87 -20.78 40.05
N LEU A 148 -23.00 -20.18 39.66
CA LEU A 148 -23.15 -19.53 38.35
C LEU A 148 -22.14 -18.40 38.16
N LEU A 149 -21.88 -17.59 39.19
CA LEU A 149 -20.91 -16.50 39.11
C LEU A 149 -19.47 -17.02 39.02
N MET A 150 -19.14 -18.08 39.75
CA MET A 150 -17.84 -18.77 39.65
C MET A 150 -17.63 -19.36 38.25
N GLN A 151 -18.65 -20.04 37.70
CA GLN A 151 -18.59 -20.60 36.36
C GLN A 151 -18.41 -19.50 35.30
N LYS A 152 -19.16 -18.40 35.40
CA LYS A 152 -19.01 -17.23 34.50
C LYS A 152 -17.61 -16.64 34.58
N ASN A 153 -17.04 -16.50 35.77
CA ASN A 153 -15.70 -15.98 35.94
C ASN A 153 -14.63 -16.92 35.36
N ALA A 154 -14.81 -18.24 35.50
CA ALA A 154 -13.92 -19.23 34.91
C ALA A 154 -13.94 -19.19 33.37
N ILE A 155 -15.13 -19.10 32.78
CA ILE A 155 -15.29 -18.96 31.31
C ILE A 155 -14.65 -17.65 30.83
N ALA A 156 -14.93 -16.53 31.50
CA ALA A 156 -14.35 -15.24 31.12
C ALA A 156 -12.81 -15.21 31.22
N ALA A 157 -12.23 -15.95 32.19
CA ALA A 157 -10.78 -16.09 32.29
C ALA A 157 -10.21 -16.93 31.15
N ALA A 158 -10.86 -18.05 30.80
CA ALA A 158 -10.47 -18.89 29.67
C ALA A 158 -10.56 -18.14 28.34
N ASP A 159 -11.64 -17.38 28.11
CA ASP A 159 -11.82 -16.56 26.92
C ASP A 159 -10.69 -15.53 26.76
N ARG A 160 -10.29 -14.87 27.86
CA ARG A 160 -9.18 -13.91 27.84
C ARG A 160 -7.83 -14.57 27.51
N GLN A 161 -7.60 -15.79 27.98
CA GLN A 161 -6.39 -16.55 27.63
C GLN A 161 -6.40 -16.93 26.15
N GLN A 162 -7.52 -17.46 25.65
CA GLN A 162 -7.67 -17.81 24.25
C GLN A 162 -7.48 -16.60 23.31
N VAL A 163 -8.06 -15.44 23.65
CA VAL A 163 -7.87 -14.21 22.87
C VAL A 163 -6.41 -13.78 22.86
N ARG A 164 -5.70 -13.90 24.01
CA ARG A 164 -4.26 -13.59 24.08
C ARG A 164 -3.43 -14.54 23.21
N ASP A 165 -3.75 -15.83 23.22
CA ASP A 165 -3.04 -16.84 22.43
C ASP A 165 -3.28 -16.64 20.93
N ILE A 166 -4.52 -16.32 20.53
CA ILE A 166 -4.86 -15.97 19.15
C ILE A 166 -4.10 -14.72 18.71
N ALA A 167 -4.15 -13.64 19.50
CA ALA A 167 -3.45 -12.40 19.19
C ALA A 167 -1.94 -12.60 19.05
N SER A 168 -1.34 -13.44 19.90
CA SER A 168 0.07 -13.81 19.82
C SER A 168 0.39 -14.59 18.54
N ARG A 169 -0.43 -15.61 18.21
CA ARG A 169 -0.27 -16.41 17.00
C ARG A 169 -0.46 -15.57 15.72
N GLU A 170 -1.44 -14.69 15.70
CA GLU A 170 -1.68 -13.79 14.57
C GLU A 170 -0.56 -12.77 14.41
N GLY A 171 -0.02 -12.24 15.52
CA GLY A 171 1.15 -11.37 15.51
C GLY A 171 2.38 -12.03 14.89
N MET A 172 2.67 -13.28 15.26
CA MET A 172 3.76 -14.05 14.66
C MET A 172 3.52 -14.33 13.17
N ALA A 173 2.30 -14.75 12.79
CA ALA A 173 1.97 -15.02 11.40
C ALA A 173 1.98 -13.75 10.52
N ALA A 174 1.67 -12.59 11.08
CA ALA A 174 1.81 -11.30 10.39
C ALA A 174 3.29 -10.93 10.21
N ALA A 175 4.12 -11.13 11.24
CA ALA A 175 5.56 -10.90 11.15
C ALA A 175 6.23 -11.81 10.10
N ASP A 176 5.86 -13.10 10.05
CA ASP A 176 6.37 -14.04 9.05
C ASP A 176 5.98 -13.64 7.63
N ARG A 177 4.73 -13.22 7.41
CA ARG A 177 4.28 -12.70 6.10
C ARG A 177 5.04 -11.45 5.68
N ALA A 178 5.25 -10.50 6.58
CA ALA A 178 6.02 -9.30 6.30
C ALA A 178 7.49 -9.62 5.95
N LEU A 179 8.08 -10.63 6.61
CA LEU A 179 9.42 -11.10 6.30
C LEU A 179 9.48 -11.74 4.92
N GLN A 180 8.54 -12.62 4.58
CA GLN A 180 8.45 -13.25 3.27
C GLN A 180 8.26 -12.21 2.14
N GLU A 181 7.41 -11.21 2.34
CA GLU A 181 7.21 -10.13 1.38
C GLU A 181 8.51 -9.34 1.15
N LYS A 182 9.24 -9.02 2.22
CA LYS A 182 10.53 -8.34 2.12
C LYS A 182 11.57 -9.16 1.36
N LEU A 183 11.58 -10.48 1.55
CA LEU A 183 12.46 -11.38 0.80
C LEU A 183 12.07 -11.45 -0.68
N ALA A 184 10.78 -11.56 -1.00
CA ALA A 184 10.28 -11.55 -2.38
C ALA A 184 10.57 -10.24 -3.10
N LEU A 185 10.38 -9.09 -2.43
CA LEU A 185 10.75 -7.78 -2.99
C LEU A 185 12.25 -7.67 -3.25
N LYS A 186 13.07 -8.22 -2.35
CA LYS A 186 14.53 -8.22 -2.51
C LYS A 186 14.97 -9.14 -3.65
N SER A 187 14.35 -10.30 -3.83
CA SER A 187 14.67 -11.21 -4.94
C SER A 187 14.27 -10.59 -6.29
N MET A 188 13.06 -10.03 -6.39
CA MET A 188 12.60 -9.33 -7.61
C MET A 188 13.52 -8.16 -7.96
N GLY A 189 13.88 -7.32 -6.99
CA GLY A 189 14.78 -6.19 -7.24
C GLY A 189 16.20 -6.60 -7.62
N LEU A 190 16.66 -7.79 -7.21
CA LEU A 190 17.96 -8.32 -7.60
C LEU A 190 17.92 -8.92 -9.02
N GLU A 191 16.83 -9.57 -9.37
CA GLU A 191 16.56 -10.08 -10.72
C GLU A 191 16.41 -8.93 -11.74
N GLU A 192 15.68 -7.87 -11.40
CA GLU A 192 15.56 -6.66 -12.23
C GLU A 192 16.93 -6.03 -12.49
N LYS A 193 17.78 -5.90 -11.47
CA LYS A 193 19.15 -5.38 -11.63
C LYS A 193 20.00 -6.28 -12.51
N MET A 194 19.84 -7.61 -12.40
CA MET A 194 20.57 -8.56 -13.23
C MET A 194 20.15 -8.43 -14.70
N GLN A 195 18.86 -8.32 -14.97
CA GLN A 195 18.33 -8.12 -16.31
C GLN A 195 18.78 -6.78 -16.90
N ALA A 196 18.73 -5.69 -16.12
CA ALA A 196 19.21 -4.38 -16.55
C ALA A 196 20.71 -4.39 -16.88
N ASN A 197 21.51 -5.07 -16.07
CA ASN A 197 22.94 -5.25 -16.33
C ASN A 197 23.18 -6.07 -17.61
N ALA A 198 22.40 -7.13 -17.86
CA ALA A 198 22.49 -7.95 -19.07
C ALA A 198 22.14 -7.14 -20.33
N ILE A 199 21.08 -6.35 -20.29
CA ILE A 199 20.69 -5.45 -21.40
C ILE A 199 21.79 -4.43 -21.66
N THR A 200 22.28 -3.76 -20.62
CA THR A 200 23.37 -2.77 -20.74
C THR A 200 24.64 -3.39 -21.32
N ALA A 201 24.96 -4.63 -20.95
CA ALA A 201 26.11 -5.35 -21.49
C ALA A 201 25.93 -5.66 -22.99
N ASN A 202 24.75 -6.11 -23.40
CA ASN A 202 24.40 -6.38 -24.79
C ASN A 202 24.43 -5.09 -25.64
N GLU A 203 23.84 -4.00 -25.15
CA GLU A 203 23.90 -2.69 -25.82
C GLU A 203 25.35 -2.24 -26.04
N LYS A 204 26.21 -2.38 -25.02
CA LYS A 204 27.64 -2.07 -25.16
C LYS A 204 28.35 -2.96 -26.17
N GLN A 205 27.96 -4.22 -26.32
CA GLN A 205 28.50 -5.09 -27.37
C GLN A 205 28.04 -4.64 -28.76
N GLN A 206 26.74 -4.38 -28.95
CA GLN A 206 26.20 -3.90 -30.22
C GLN A 206 26.82 -2.57 -30.65
N VAL A 207 26.99 -1.62 -29.73
CA VAL A 207 27.66 -0.34 -30.02
C VAL A 207 29.09 -0.56 -30.47
N ARG A 208 29.84 -1.48 -29.85
CA ARG A 208 31.20 -1.83 -30.30
C ARG A 208 31.21 -2.45 -31.69
N ASP A 209 30.27 -3.35 -31.98
CA ASP A 209 30.17 -3.99 -33.28
C ASP A 209 29.82 -3.00 -34.39
N ILE A 210 28.88 -2.08 -34.12
CA ILE A 210 28.53 -0.99 -35.04
C ILE A 210 29.73 -0.08 -35.26
N ALA A 211 30.39 0.39 -34.20
CA ALA A 211 31.56 1.25 -34.31
C ALA A 211 32.70 0.59 -35.10
N SER A 212 32.89 -0.72 -34.93
CA SER A 212 33.87 -1.50 -35.71
C SER A 212 33.51 -1.55 -37.20
N ARG A 213 32.24 -1.85 -37.52
CA ARG A 213 31.75 -1.89 -38.91
C ARG A 213 31.81 -0.53 -39.59
N GLU A 214 31.44 0.53 -38.89
CA GLU A 214 31.53 1.90 -39.41
C GLU A 214 32.98 2.32 -39.64
N GLY A 215 33.90 1.94 -38.75
CA GLY A 215 35.34 2.18 -38.91
C GLY A 215 35.89 1.51 -40.17
N LEU A 216 35.54 0.23 -40.41
CA LEU A 216 35.93 -0.48 -41.62
C LEU A 216 35.32 0.13 -42.88
N ALA A 217 34.02 0.47 -42.86
CA ALA A 217 33.36 1.11 -44.00
C ALA A 217 33.90 2.52 -44.30
N ALA A 218 34.36 3.26 -43.29
CA ALA A 218 35.04 4.53 -43.48
C ALA A 218 36.44 4.35 -44.07
N ALA A 219 37.19 3.34 -43.60
CA ALA A 219 38.50 3.00 -44.17
C ALA A 219 38.39 2.57 -45.65
N GLU A 220 37.39 1.75 -45.99
CA GLU A 220 37.10 1.31 -47.36
C GLU A 220 36.82 2.50 -48.28
N ARG A 221 35.95 3.44 -47.86
CA ARG A 221 35.66 4.66 -48.63
C ARG A 221 36.90 5.55 -48.82
N ASN A 222 37.74 5.67 -47.79
CA ASN A 222 39.00 6.40 -47.88
C ASN A 222 40.01 5.73 -48.84
N LEU A 223 40.03 4.39 -48.88
CA LEU A 223 40.85 3.66 -49.83
C LEU A 223 40.35 3.85 -51.26
N GLN A 224 39.03 3.72 -51.48
CA GLN A 224 38.41 3.88 -52.79
C GLN A 224 38.61 5.29 -53.36
N THR A 225 38.47 6.33 -52.53
CA THR A 225 38.73 7.71 -52.94
C THR A 225 40.19 7.93 -53.32
N LYS A 226 41.16 7.34 -52.61
CA LYS A 226 42.58 7.38 -52.99
C LYS A 226 42.85 6.70 -54.33
N ILE A 227 42.24 5.54 -54.57
CA ILE A 227 42.37 4.82 -55.84
C ILE A 227 41.81 5.68 -56.98
N GLN A 228 40.62 6.26 -56.81
CA GLN A 228 40.02 7.17 -57.80
C GLN A 228 40.91 8.40 -58.08
N GLN A 229 41.50 9.00 -57.04
CA GLN A 229 42.43 10.12 -57.21
C GLN A 229 43.69 9.72 -57.98
N GLN A 230 44.25 8.54 -57.70
CA GLN A 230 45.40 8.02 -58.44
C GLN A 230 45.06 7.75 -59.90
N GLU A 231 43.89 7.16 -60.17
CA GLU A 231 43.41 6.89 -61.53
C GLU A 231 43.20 8.19 -62.32
N ILE A 232 42.51 9.18 -61.73
CA ILE A 232 42.32 10.50 -62.34
C ILE A 232 43.67 11.16 -62.64
N LYS A 233 44.62 11.08 -61.70
CA LYS A 233 45.97 11.65 -61.87
C LYS A 233 46.75 10.94 -62.97
N TYR A 234 46.63 9.62 -63.07
CA TYR A 234 47.27 8.84 -64.13
C TYR A 234 46.68 9.20 -65.50
N GLN A 235 45.36 9.22 -65.63
CA GLN A 235 44.66 9.61 -66.85
C GLN A 235 44.94 11.06 -67.25
N SER A 236 45.00 12.00 -66.30
CA SER A 236 45.33 13.40 -66.60
C SER A 236 46.75 13.53 -67.11
N THR A 237 47.70 12.82 -66.50
CA THR A 237 49.10 12.79 -66.92
C THR A 237 49.24 12.18 -68.32
N GLN A 238 48.52 11.09 -68.61
CA GLN A 238 48.50 10.49 -69.96
C GLN A 238 47.94 11.48 -71.00
N ARG A 239 46.77 12.10 -70.73
CA ARG A 239 46.19 13.09 -71.66
C ARG A 239 47.06 14.32 -71.85
N GLU A 240 47.82 14.72 -70.84
CA GLU A 240 48.78 15.82 -70.94
C GLU A 240 50.01 15.42 -71.76
N LEU A 241 50.52 14.20 -71.58
CA LEU A 241 51.58 13.64 -72.39
C LEU A 241 51.15 13.49 -73.86
N ASP A 242 49.94 13.00 -74.11
CA ASP A 242 49.36 12.88 -75.45
C ASP A 242 49.18 14.24 -76.12
N ARG A 243 48.65 15.24 -75.40
CA ARG A 243 48.56 16.62 -75.92
C ARG A 243 49.94 17.22 -76.20
N SER A 244 50.92 16.96 -75.34
CA SER A 244 52.32 17.39 -75.56
C SER A 244 52.95 16.69 -76.76
N LEU A 245 52.68 15.40 -76.96
CA LEU A 245 53.12 14.65 -78.12
C LEU A 245 52.44 15.15 -79.39
N GLN A 246 51.14 15.42 -79.35
CA GLN A 246 50.37 15.93 -80.48
C GLN A 246 50.78 17.37 -80.84
N SER A 247 51.07 18.22 -79.85
CA SER A 247 51.61 19.57 -80.08
C SER A 247 53.03 19.50 -80.66
N LYS A 248 53.87 18.56 -80.18
CA LYS A 248 55.17 18.27 -80.78
C LYS A 248 55.02 17.74 -82.20
N LEU A 249 54.10 16.83 -82.48
CA LEU A 249 53.89 16.33 -83.85
C LEU A 249 53.36 17.42 -84.77
N ALA A 250 52.47 18.29 -84.32
CA ALA A 250 52.00 19.45 -85.08
C ALA A 250 53.11 20.47 -85.33
N SER A 251 53.97 20.75 -84.33
CA SER A 251 55.15 21.61 -84.52
C SER A 251 56.19 20.96 -85.42
N TRP A 252 56.37 19.64 -85.33
CA TRP A 252 57.24 18.88 -86.20
C TRP A 252 56.72 18.86 -87.65
N ASN A 253 55.40 18.75 -87.85
CA ASN A 253 54.77 18.83 -89.18
C ASN A 253 54.91 20.24 -89.79
N LEU A 254 54.72 21.29 -89.00
CA LEU A 254 54.98 22.68 -89.43
C LEU A 254 56.46 22.91 -89.76
N SER A 255 57.35 22.38 -88.93
CA SER A 255 58.80 22.52 -89.12
C SER A 255 59.40 21.55 -90.14
N SER A 256 58.70 20.52 -90.64
CA SER A 256 59.26 19.58 -91.62
C SER A 256 59.43 20.21 -93.00
N SER A 257 58.62 21.23 -93.33
CA SER A 257 58.75 22.03 -94.55
C SER A 257 60.00 22.91 -94.48
N ASP A 258 60.24 23.57 -93.34
CA ASP A 258 61.38 24.49 -93.17
C ASP A 258 62.68 23.76 -92.80
N ARG A 259 62.61 22.64 -92.06
CA ARG A 259 63.77 21.80 -91.73
C ARG A 259 64.38 21.12 -92.95
N ASN A 260 63.60 20.78 -93.99
CA ASN A 260 64.19 20.20 -95.21
C ASN A 260 65.03 21.22 -95.99
N ALA A 261 64.62 22.50 -96.01
CA ALA A 261 65.41 23.58 -96.60
C ALA A 261 66.64 23.93 -95.73
N ALA A 262 66.47 24.00 -94.41
CA ALA A 262 67.57 24.26 -93.49
C ALA A 262 68.60 23.11 -93.42
N ALA A 263 68.15 21.84 -93.48
CA ALA A 263 69.02 20.67 -93.49
C ALA A 263 69.89 20.61 -94.76
N GLN A 264 69.36 20.95 -95.93
CA GLN A 264 70.16 21.04 -97.16
C GLN A 264 71.20 22.15 -97.10
N MET A 265 70.88 23.29 -96.47
CA MET A 265 71.81 24.40 -96.27
C MET A 265 72.92 24.03 -95.27
N LEU A 266 72.57 23.38 -94.16
CA LEU A 266 73.51 22.89 -93.16
C LEU A 266 74.48 21.84 -93.71
N VAL A 267 74.00 20.89 -94.51
CA VAL A 267 74.85 19.86 -95.15
C VAL A 267 75.89 20.50 -96.07
N ASN A 268 75.50 21.49 -96.89
CA ASN A 268 76.44 22.23 -97.74
C ASN A 268 77.45 23.05 -96.92
N MET A 269 77.04 23.59 -95.78
CA MET A 269 77.90 24.35 -94.87
C MET A 269 78.92 23.48 -94.12
N GLU A 270 78.50 22.32 -93.63
CA GLU A 270 79.37 21.31 -93.01
C GLU A 270 80.45 20.86 -94.00
N GLN A 271 80.07 20.62 -95.26
CA GLN A 271 80.99 20.21 -96.32
C GLN A 271 82.02 21.30 -96.66
N LEU A 272 81.62 22.58 -96.63
CA LEU A 272 82.50 23.74 -96.78
C LEU A 272 83.49 23.89 -95.61
N TYR A 273 83.02 23.72 -94.37
CA TYR A 273 83.88 23.77 -93.19
C TYR A 273 84.89 22.62 -93.17
N ALA A 274 84.44 21.39 -93.48
CA ALA A 274 85.32 20.23 -93.59
C ALA A 274 86.41 20.43 -94.66
N SER A 275 86.05 20.99 -95.83
CA SER A 275 87.01 21.32 -96.89
C SER A 275 88.05 22.37 -96.44
N ASN A 276 87.61 23.45 -95.81
CA ASN A 276 88.49 24.49 -95.28
C ASN A 276 89.42 23.97 -94.17
N TYR A 277 88.89 23.15 -93.27
CA TYR A 277 89.68 22.52 -92.21
C TYR A 277 90.79 21.62 -92.78
N GLN A 278 90.46 20.78 -93.76
CA GLN A 278 91.42 19.91 -94.43
C GLN A 278 92.48 20.73 -95.19
N SER A 279 92.10 21.82 -95.88
CA SER A 279 93.04 22.71 -96.57
C SER A 279 94.04 23.38 -95.61
N ILE A 280 93.57 23.86 -94.45
CA ILE A 280 94.42 24.48 -93.41
C ILE A 280 95.38 23.45 -92.80
N MET A 281 94.94 22.21 -92.60
CA MET A 281 95.78 21.14 -92.06
C MET A 281 96.79 20.60 -93.08
N ALA A 282 96.42 20.51 -94.36
CA ALA A 282 97.31 20.05 -95.42
C ALA A 282 98.39 21.08 -95.80
N ASN A 283 98.20 22.36 -95.45
CA ASN A 283 99.17 23.41 -95.74
C ASN A 283 100.34 23.40 -94.72
N THR A 284 101.47 22.84 -95.15
CA THR A 284 102.70 22.70 -94.36
C THR A 284 103.51 23.99 -94.22
N ALA A 285 103.21 25.02 -95.01
CA ALA A 285 103.91 26.32 -94.96
C ALA A 285 103.45 27.22 -93.80
N LEU A 286 102.38 26.87 -93.09
CA LEU A 286 101.86 27.62 -91.94
C LEU A 286 102.53 27.18 -90.63
N SER A 287 103.00 28.14 -89.83
CA SER A 287 103.49 27.87 -88.47
C SER A 287 102.34 27.40 -87.56
N ALA A 288 102.66 26.67 -86.49
CA ALA A 288 101.67 26.11 -85.57
C ALA A 288 100.73 27.19 -84.96
N LYS A 289 101.27 28.39 -84.68
CA LYS A 289 100.50 29.53 -84.15
C LYS A 289 99.58 30.16 -85.20
N GLN A 290 99.99 30.20 -86.47
CA GLN A 290 99.13 30.70 -87.55
C GLN A 290 98.04 29.70 -87.91
N ARG A 291 98.34 28.40 -87.87
CA ARG A 291 97.37 27.33 -88.08
C ARG A 291 96.25 27.36 -87.04
N SER A 292 96.58 27.52 -85.75
CA SER A 292 95.57 27.61 -84.70
C SER A 292 94.69 28.86 -84.81
N ALA A 293 95.27 30.01 -85.18
CA ALA A 293 94.51 31.24 -85.41
C ALA A 293 93.55 31.11 -86.61
N GLN A 294 93.98 30.48 -87.70
CA GLN A 294 93.12 30.24 -88.87
C GLN A 294 91.98 29.26 -88.57
N LEU A 295 92.24 28.19 -87.81
CA LEU A 295 91.20 27.26 -87.36
C LEU A 295 90.18 27.91 -86.43
N ALA A 296 90.63 28.77 -85.51
CA ALA A 296 89.73 29.53 -84.65
C ALA A 296 88.84 30.48 -85.48
N SER A 297 89.39 31.12 -86.52
CA SER A 297 88.60 31.98 -87.42
C SER A 297 87.58 31.19 -88.25
N ALA A 298 87.93 30.00 -88.73
CA ALA A 298 87.02 29.11 -89.46
C ALA A 298 85.88 28.61 -88.57
N LYS A 299 86.18 28.29 -87.30
CA LYS A 299 85.17 27.91 -86.30
C LYS A 299 84.22 29.07 -85.99
N ALA A 300 84.75 30.27 -85.79
CA ALA A 300 83.92 31.45 -85.53
C ALA A 300 83.01 31.81 -86.72
N LEU A 301 83.47 31.60 -87.96
CA LEU A 301 82.64 31.79 -89.15
C LEU A 301 81.48 30.78 -89.21
N ARG A 302 81.79 29.50 -88.97
CA ARG A 302 80.77 28.44 -88.86
C ARG A 302 79.72 28.79 -87.81
N ASP A 303 80.15 29.21 -86.62
CA ASP A 303 79.24 29.51 -85.50
C ASP A 303 78.34 30.72 -85.79
N ARG A 304 78.86 31.77 -86.45
CA ARG A 304 78.04 32.91 -86.89
C ARG A 304 77.02 32.54 -87.96
N GLN A 305 77.42 31.70 -88.90
CA GLN A 305 76.52 31.27 -89.96
C GLN A 305 75.45 30.31 -89.43
N LEU A 306 75.77 29.48 -88.43
CA LEU A 306 74.79 28.68 -87.69
C LEU A 306 73.80 29.58 -86.95
N ASN A 307 74.29 30.61 -86.26
CA ASN A 307 73.42 31.57 -85.57
C ASN A 307 72.51 32.35 -86.56
N MET A 308 72.99 32.64 -87.77
CA MET A 308 72.17 33.24 -88.82
C MET A 308 71.05 32.30 -89.29
N VAL A 309 71.33 30.99 -89.40
CA VAL A 309 70.31 29.98 -89.73
C VAL A 309 69.31 29.80 -88.58
N GLU A 310 69.78 29.84 -87.33
CA GLU A 310 68.94 29.84 -86.13
C GLU A 310 68.01 31.06 -86.10
N GLN A 311 68.50 32.25 -86.41
CA GLN A 311 67.71 33.48 -86.44
C GLN A 311 66.77 33.58 -87.64
N MET A 312 67.17 33.07 -88.81
CA MET A 312 66.37 33.19 -90.05
C MET A 312 65.22 32.17 -90.10
N TYR A 313 65.37 31.02 -89.44
CA TYR A 313 64.37 29.95 -89.44
C TYR A 313 63.73 29.70 -88.06
N ASP A 314 64.10 30.45 -87.02
CA ASP A 314 63.64 30.28 -85.64
C ASP A 314 63.70 28.81 -85.16
N VAL A 315 64.75 28.11 -85.60
CA VAL A 315 65.03 26.72 -85.23
C VAL A 315 66.15 26.70 -84.23
N ASP A 316 65.87 26.20 -83.02
CA ASP A 316 66.86 26.01 -81.98
C ASP A 316 67.69 24.75 -82.28
N LEU A 317 68.78 24.93 -83.04
CA LEU A 317 69.67 23.85 -83.50
C LEU A 317 70.67 23.50 -82.39
N ASN A 318 70.17 22.90 -81.31
CA ASN A 318 71.02 22.53 -80.19
C ASN A 318 71.83 21.25 -80.50
N TRP A 319 72.91 21.39 -81.28
CA TRP A 319 73.87 20.32 -81.57
C TRP A 319 74.78 20.11 -80.36
N GLY A 320 74.24 19.40 -79.36
CA GLY A 320 75.00 18.68 -78.35
C GLY A 320 76.17 19.44 -77.75
N GLN A 321 75.89 20.45 -76.94
CA GLN A 321 76.81 20.85 -75.87
C GLN A 321 76.13 20.62 -74.52
N SER A 322 76.64 19.62 -73.79
CA SER A 322 76.56 19.59 -72.33
C SER A 322 77.07 20.92 -71.78
N ILE A 323 76.41 21.50 -70.77
CA ILE A 323 76.88 22.49 -69.78
C ILE A 323 75.58 22.98 -69.10
N GLY A 324 75.30 22.81 -67.81
CA GLY A 324 76.23 22.80 -66.69
C GLY A 324 76.84 24.19 -66.54
N SER A 325 76.22 25.07 -65.73
CA SER A 325 76.74 26.38 -65.29
C SER A 325 76.41 27.61 -66.16
N SER A 326 75.41 28.38 -65.72
CA SER A 326 75.58 29.78 -65.27
C SER A 326 74.26 30.21 -64.60
N GLY A 327 74.18 30.81 -63.42
CA GLY A 327 75.16 31.63 -62.71
C GLY A 327 74.81 33.11 -62.91
N GLY A 328 73.97 33.67 -62.03
CA GLY A 328 73.67 35.10 -62.01
C GLY A 328 72.64 35.45 -60.92
N GLY A 329 73.13 35.74 -59.71
CA GLY A 329 72.29 36.12 -58.56
C GLY A 329 72.16 37.63 -58.36
N SER A 330 71.36 38.04 -57.37
CA SER A 330 71.65 39.15 -56.45
C SER A 330 70.57 39.28 -55.34
N THR A 331 71.01 39.12 -54.07
CA THR A 331 70.69 39.92 -52.85
C THR A 331 69.22 40.09 -52.39
N THR A 332 68.78 39.94 -51.13
CA THR A 332 69.44 39.90 -49.81
C THR A 332 68.44 39.53 -48.69
N GLY A 333 68.93 38.83 -47.65
CA GLY A 333 68.48 38.87 -46.24
C GLY A 333 67.35 37.89 -45.89
N GLY A 334 67.59 36.77 -45.20
CA GLY A 334 68.13 36.61 -43.84
C GLY A 334 66.97 36.17 -42.94
N SER A 335 67.02 35.20 -42.02
CA SER A 335 68.10 34.47 -41.39
C SER A 335 67.50 33.22 -40.73
N THR A 336 68.12 32.07 -40.99
CA THR A 336 68.50 30.99 -40.07
C THR A 336 67.48 30.22 -39.19
N LYS A 337 67.53 28.89 -39.43
CA LYS A 337 67.79 27.79 -38.46
C LYS A 337 66.61 27.13 -37.73
N THR A 338 66.09 26.11 -38.40
CA THR A 338 65.98 24.69 -37.99
C THR A 338 67.13 24.19 -37.05
N PRO A 339 67.08 23.05 -36.31
CA PRO A 339 66.11 21.95 -36.41
C PRO A 339 65.76 21.12 -35.11
N THR A 340 64.88 20.13 -35.31
CA THR A 340 64.82 18.77 -34.72
C THR A 340 64.27 18.53 -33.29
N VAL A 341 63.05 17.98 -33.28
CA VAL A 341 62.49 16.80 -32.55
C VAL A 341 62.67 16.69 -31.03
N THR A 342 61.54 16.56 -30.34
CA THR A 342 61.32 15.56 -29.27
C THR A 342 59.84 15.49 -28.87
N THR A 343 59.25 14.30 -29.00
CA THR A 343 58.18 13.77 -28.13
C THR A 343 58.91 13.05 -26.97
N PRO A 344 58.38 12.85 -25.74
CA PRO A 344 56.96 12.76 -25.37
C PRO A 344 56.55 13.34 -23.98
N ALA A 345 55.23 13.34 -23.70
CA ALA A 345 54.57 12.96 -22.43
C ALA A 345 53.40 13.88 -22.02
N ALA A 346 52.23 13.23 -21.93
CA ALA A 346 51.06 13.47 -21.09
C ALA A 346 50.83 14.86 -20.46
N THR A 347 49.71 15.51 -20.82
CA THR A 347 48.86 16.21 -19.86
C THR A 347 47.39 16.14 -20.28
N THR A 348 46.57 15.82 -19.29
CA THR A 348 45.12 15.66 -19.15
C THR A 348 44.19 16.46 -20.08
N ARG A 349 43.19 15.72 -20.60
CA ARG A 349 42.02 16.16 -21.35
C ARG A 349 40.95 16.69 -20.39
N ALA A 350 40.46 17.92 -20.59
CA ALA A 350 39.22 18.41 -19.97
C ALA A 350 38.05 18.28 -20.99
N PRO A 351 36.86 17.82 -20.56
CA PRO A 351 35.73 17.60 -21.44
C PRO A 351 34.93 18.89 -21.67
N THR A 352 34.71 19.26 -22.94
CA THR A 352 33.63 20.18 -23.32
C THR A 352 32.30 19.46 -23.14
N THR A 353 31.60 19.77 -22.05
CA THR A 353 30.24 19.32 -21.77
C THR A 353 29.24 20.19 -22.55
N THR A 354 28.38 19.49 -23.29
CA THR A 354 27.14 19.99 -23.87
C THR A 354 26.30 20.66 -22.80
N SER A 355 25.89 21.90 -23.05
CA SER A 355 25.02 22.70 -22.18
C SER A 355 23.60 22.15 -22.16
N THR A 356 23.34 21.22 -21.25
CA THR A 356 22.00 20.80 -20.86
C THR A 356 21.93 20.80 -19.33
N SER A 357 21.77 21.95 -18.68
CA SER A 357 21.65 21.93 -17.21
C SER A 357 20.87 23.07 -16.53
N ALA A 358 20.55 24.19 -17.17
CA ALA A 358 19.74 25.22 -16.48
C ALA A 358 18.23 24.89 -16.48
N ALA A 359 17.68 24.46 -17.63
CA ALA A 359 16.24 24.20 -17.77
C ALA A 359 15.79 22.90 -17.07
N GLN A 360 16.62 21.85 -17.08
CA GLN A 360 16.29 20.59 -16.42
C GLN A 360 16.43 20.66 -14.90
N GLN A 361 17.38 21.44 -14.36
CA GLN A 361 17.48 21.67 -12.91
C GLN A 361 16.32 22.52 -12.38
N ALA A 362 15.84 23.51 -13.15
CA ALA A 362 14.63 24.27 -12.80
C ALA A 362 13.37 23.38 -12.76
N ALA A 363 13.23 22.43 -13.69
CA ALA A 363 12.10 21.51 -13.74
C ALA A 363 12.08 20.49 -12.59
N ILE A 364 13.25 20.03 -12.15
CA ILE A 364 13.36 19.11 -10.99
C ILE A 364 13.04 19.84 -9.69
N LYS A 365 13.52 21.07 -9.52
CA LYS A 365 13.23 21.89 -8.34
C LYS A 365 11.74 22.23 -8.24
N ALA A 366 11.10 22.59 -9.35
CA ALA A 366 9.66 22.86 -9.40
C ALA A 366 8.80 21.62 -9.05
N LYS A 367 9.25 20.41 -9.40
CA LYS A 367 8.55 19.17 -9.01
C LYS A 367 8.72 18.85 -7.51
N GLN A 368 9.88 19.14 -6.93
CA GLN A 368 10.12 18.95 -5.49
C GLN A 368 9.32 19.93 -4.63
N ASP A 369 9.18 21.18 -5.06
CA ASP A 369 8.40 22.19 -4.35
C ASP A 369 6.89 21.89 -4.39
N LYS A 370 6.39 21.33 -5.51
CA LYS A 370 4.99 20.86 -5.61
C LYS A 370 4.70 19.68 -4.68
N ALA A 371 5.64 18.74 -4.52
CA ALA A 371 5.50 17.60 -3.62
C ALA A 371 5.51 18.01 -2.13
N LYS A 372 6.35 18.98 -1.75
CA LYS A 372 6.36 19.54 -0.38
C LYS A 372 5.08 20.30 -0.02
N THR A 373 4.46 20.96 -0.98
CA THR A 373 3.21 21.72 -0.75
C THR A 373 2.01 20.79 -0.60
N ALA A 374 1.99 19.65 -1.31
CA ALA A 374 0.97 18.61 -1.18
C ALA A 374 1.05 17.86 0.18
N ALA A 375 2.25 17.66 0.71
CA ALA A 375 2.43 17.03 2.03
C ALA A 375 2.00 17.95 3.20
N LYS A 376 1.94 19.27 3.00
CA LYS A 376 1.57 20.26 4.03
C LYS A 376 0.06 20.54 4.10
N THR A 377 -0.71 20.10 3.10
CA THR A 377 -2.18 20.30 3.03
C THR A 377 -2.99 19.06 3.38
N ALA A 378 -2.35 17.91 3.62
CA ALA A 378 -3.00 16.73 4.19
C ALA A 378 -3.18 16.92 5.71
N ALA A 379 -4.28 17.57 6.11
CA ALA A 379 -4.70 17.62 7.50
C ALA A 379 -4.94 16.20 8.04
N PRO A 380 -4.52 15.89 9.29
CA PRO A 380 -4.78 14.59 9.88
C PRO A 380 -6.29 14.41 10.08
N ALA A 381 -6.84 13.34 9.52
CA ALA A 381 -8.21 12.92 9.77
C ALA A 381 -8.40 12.74 11.29
N THR A 382 -9.26 13.58 11.88
CA THR A 382 -9.68 13.49 13.26
C THR A 382 -10.40 12.17 13.50
N LEU A 383 -9.73 11.26 14.21
CA LEU A 383 -10.34 10.07 14.82
C LEU A 383 -11.49 10.49 15.76
N PRO A 384 -12.64 9.79 15.74
CA PRO A 384 -13.70 10.03 16.70
C PRO A 384 -13.20 9.72 18.12
N LYS A 385 -13.34 10.69 19.02
CA LYS A 385 -13.04 10.54 20.44
C LYS A 385 -13.88 9.42 21.04
N ILE A 386 -13.23 8.35 21.47
CA ILE A 386 -13.79 7.34 22.36
C ILE A 386 -14.07 8.03 23.70
N GLY A 387 -15.34 7.97 24.13
CA GLY A 387 -15.83 8.60 25.34
C GLY A 387 -15.05 8.15 26.58
N THR A 388 -14.51 9.12 27.29
CA THR A 388 -14.01 8.97 28.65
C THR A 388 -15.23 8.74 29.56
N LEU A 389 -15.42 7.51 30.04
CA LEU A 389 -16.34 7.20 31.14
C LEU A 389 -15.74 7.80 32.42
N GLY A 390 -16.01 9.08 32.62
CA GLY A 390 -15.79 9.78 33.87
C GLY A 390 -16.88 9.40 34.87
N ASN A 391 -16.44 8.96 36.03
CA ASN A 391 -17.22 8.71 37.24
C ASN A 391 -18.31 9.77 37.48
N TYR A 392 -19.57 9.37 37.38
CA TYR A 392 -20.66 10.01 38.11
C TYR A 392 -20.68 9.42 39.53
N LEU A 393 -19.89 10.02 40.42
CA LEU A 393 -20.15 10.00 41.85
C LEU A 393 -21.15 11.12 42.11
N ASP A 394 -22.40 10.73 42.33
CA ASP A 394 -23.47 11.59 42.83
C ASP A 394 -23.34 11.69 44.36
N PRO A 395 -23.16 12.90 44.95
CA PRO A 395 -23.24 13.11 46.38
C PRO A 395 -24.52 13.91 46.69
N THR A 396 -25.68 13.29 46.55
CA THR A 396 -26.95 13.88 47.03
C THR A 396 -27.77 12.90 47.86
N TYR A 397 -27.26 12.49 49.02
CA TYR A 397 -28.12 12.07 50.14
C TYR A 397 -27.51 12.52 51.47
N SER A 398 -27.69 13.81 51.76
CA SER A 398 -27.57 14.39 53.09
C SER A 398 -28.97 14.82 53.53
N GLY A 399 -29.45 14.23 54.62
CA GLY A 399 -30.65 14.70 55.33
C GLY A 399 -31.73 13.63 55.51
N MET A 400 -31.69 12.90 56.63
CA MET A 400 -32.66 13.11 57.71
C MET A 400 -32.35 12.20 58.90
N THR A 401 -32.01 12.85 59.99
CA THR A 401 -32.00 12.36 61.36
C THR A 401 -33.43 12.14 61.87
N ARG A 402 -33.68 11.01 62.53
CA ARG A 402 -34.09 10.96 63.95
C ARG A 402 -33.99 9.53 64.48
#